data_AF-A0A2J0Q4H5-F1
#
_entry.id   AF-A0A2J0Q4H5-F1
#
_cell.length_a   1.000
_cell.length_b   1.000
_cell.length_c   1.000
_cell.angle_alpha   90.00
_cell.angle_beta   90.00
_cell.angle_gamma   90.00
#
_symmetry.space_group_name_H-M   'P 1'
#
loop_
_entity.id
_entity.type
_entity.pdbx_description
1 polymer ?
#
loop_
_entity_poly.entity_id
_entity_poly.type
_entity_poly.pdbx_seq_one_letter_code
_entity_poly.pdbx_strand_id
1 'polypeptide(L)'
;MKPTYEELEAKCAALAAENAGLKAFIATDCHVAHVEPETFYGEEVTRYVSADGYEPETLATDTFLAEVRAQGVEMFAKEMHADISGDDAREFLDNLRKGVQS
;
A
#
# COMPACT_ATOMS: atom_id res chain seq x y z
N MET A 1 13.99 14.64 -13.31
CA MET A 1 14.52 15.70 -12.42
C MET A 1 14.68 15.09 -11.03
N LYS A 2 15.75 15.41 -10.28
CA LYS A 2 15.87 14.89 -8.90
C LYS A 2 14.86 15.64 -8.02
N PRO A 3 14.12 14.95 -7.14
CA PRO A 3 13.19 15.62 -6.25
C PRO A 3 13.92 16.61 -5.35
N THR A 4 13.24 17.72 -5.05
CA THR A 4 13.67 18.72 -4.10
C THR A 4 13.63 18.17 -2.68
N TYR A 5 14.30 18.87 -1.76
CA TYR A 5 14.26 18.51 -0.34
C TYR A 5 12.84 18.60 0.22
N GLU A 6 12.08 19.63 -0.16
CA GLU A 6 10.69 19.84 0.27
C GLU A 6 9.77 18.71 -0.21
N GLU A 7 9.93 18.25 -1.46
CA GLU A 7 9.19 17.11 -1.99
C GLU A 7 9.49 15.80 -1.23
N LEU A 8 10.76 15.59 -0.85
CA LEU A 8 11.15 14.44 -0.05
C LEU A 8 10.62 14.53 1.38
N GLU A 9 10.66 15.70 2.00
CA GLU A 9 10.11 15.93 3.34
C GLU A 9 8.60 15.68 3.38
N ALA A 10 7.86 16.15 2.36
CA ALA A 10 6.43 15.89 2.21
C ALA A 10 6.12 14.38 2.09
N LYS A 11 6.92 13.63 1.31
CA LYS A 11 6.77 12.17 1.20
C LYS A 11 7.04 11.46 2.53
N CYS A 12 8.09 11.87 3.24
CA CYS A 12 8.40 11.34 4.57
C CYS A 12 7.29 11.63 5.57
N ALA A 13 6.73 12.84 5.56
CA ALA A 13 5.61 13.22 6.43
C ALA A 13 4.36 12.37 6.14
N ALA A 14 4.03 12.15 4.86
CA ALA A 14 2.91 11.29 4.46
C ALA A 14 3.09 9.84 4.94
N LEU A 15 4.27 9.24 4.72
CA LEU A 15 4.58 7.90 5.20
C LEU A 15 4.60 7.81 6.74
N ALA A 16 5.05 8.85 7.43
CA ALA A 16 5.03 8.89 8.89
C ALA A 16 3.59 8.95 9.44
N ALA A 17 2.71 9.72 8.80
CA ALA A 17 1.30 9.80 9.14
C ALA A 17 0.59 8.45 8.92
N GLU A 18 0.84 7.80 7.78
CA GLU A 18 0.33 6.45 7.48
C GLU A 18 0.79 5.43 8.53
N ASN A 19 2.08 5.43 8.88
CA ASN A 19 2.62 4.56 9.93
C ASN A 19 2.02 4.82 11.31
N ALA A 20 1.69 6.08 11.64
CA ALA A 20 0.98 6.41 12.87
C ALA A 20 -0.44 5.84 12.86
N GLY A 21 -1.14 5.90 11.72
CA GLY A 21 -2.47 5.30 11.51
C GLY A 21 -2.46 3.78 11.66
N LEU A 22 -1.50 3.09 11.03
CA LEU A 22 -1.34 1.64 11.15
C LEU A 22 -1.03 1.22 12.59
N LYS A 23 -0.18 1.97 13.30
CA LYS A 23 0.11 1.72 14.73
C LYS A 23 -1.13 1.90 15.60
N ALA A 24 -1.94 2.93 15.33
CA ALA A 24 -3.20 3.13 16.03
C ALA A 24 -4.13 1.94 15.79
N PHE A 25 -4.34 1.55 14.52
CA PHE A 25 -5.16 0.39 14.15
C PHE A 25 -4.72 -0.90 14.87
N ILE A 26 -3.41 -1.18 14.91
CA ILE A 26 -2.88 -2.35 15.63
C ILE A 26 -3.16 -2.26 17.14
N ALA A 27 -3.14 -1.08 17.73
CA ALA A 27 -3.35 -0.91 19.16
C ALA A 27 -4.83 -1.00 19.56
N THR A 28 -5.75 -0.54 18.69
CA THR A 28 -7.16 -0.33 19.06
C THR A 28 -8.14 -1.20 18.29
N ASP A 29 -7.87 -1.49 17.01
CA ASP A 29 -8.90 -1.92 16.07
C ASP A 29 -8.55 -3.23 15.33
N CYS A 30 -7.34 -3.77 15.47
CA CYS A 30 -6.92 -4.99 14.76
C CYS A 30 -7.61 -6.28 15.23
N HIS A 31 -8.52 -6.17 16.21
CA HIS A 31 -9.38 -7.23 16.68
C HIS A 31 -10.83 -6.75 16.66
N VAL A 32 -11.71 -7.50 16.00
CA VAL A 32 -13.16 -7.24 16.02
C VAL A 32 -13.82 -8.24 16.96
N ALA A 33 -14.71 -7.76 17.82
CA ALA A 33 -15.57 -8.62 18.63
C ALA A 33 -16.57 -9.34 17.72
N HIS A 34 -16.33 -10.63 17.46
CA HIS A 34 -17.31 -11.49 16.81
C HIS A 34 -18.23 -12.06 17.91
N VAL A 35 -19.47 -11.56 17.94
CA VAL A 35 -20.51 -12.09 18.82
C VAL A 35 -21.21 -13.20 18.06
N GLU A 36 -20.89 -14.45 18.40
CA GLU A 36 -21.67 -15.58 17.92
C GLU A 36 -22.86 -15.75 18.86
N PRO A 37 -24.12 -15.63 18.39
CA PRO A 37 -25.25 -16.08 19.17
C PRO A 37 -25.10 -17.59 19.33
N GLU A 38 -24.67 -18.04 20.51
CA GLU A 38 -24.40 -19.46 20.73
C GLU A 38 -25.66 -20.29 20.45
N THR A 39 -25.51 -21.24 19.54
CA THR A 39 -26.51 -22.25 19.22
C THR A 39 -26.68 -23.32 20.32
N PHE A 40 -26.16 -23.18 21.56
CA PHE A 40 -26.47 -24.22 22.56
C PHE A 40 -26.43 -23.95 24.08
N TYR A 41 -25.86 -22.87 24.67
CA TYR A 41 -25.88 -22.75 26.15
C TYR A 41 -26.16 -21.37 26.76
N GLY A 42 -26.61 -20.38 25.98
CA GLY A 42 -27.18 -19.15 26.52
C GLY A 42 -26.17 -18.18 27.17
N GLU A 43 -24.88 -18.33 26.89
CA GLU A 43 -23.84 -17.39 27.30
C GLU A 43 -23.27 -16.71 26.04
N GLU A 44 -23.26 -15.37 25.99
CA GLU A 44 -22.62 -14.65 24.88
C GLU A 44 -21.10 -14.78 24.98
N VAL A 45 -20.51 -15.60 24.11
CA VAL A 45 -19.04 -15.67 23.99
C VAL A 45 -18.59 -14.65 22.95
N THR A 46 -17.92 -13.59 23.41
CA THR A 46 -17.21 -12.66 22.53
C THR A 46 -15.87 -13.28 22.12
N ARG A 47 -15.71 -13.65 20.85
CA ARG A 47 -14.41 -14.03 20.29
C ARG A 47 -13.81 -12.85 19.54
N TYR A 48 -12.61 -12.44 19.94
CA TYR A 48 -11.82 -11.48 19.15
C TYR A 48 -11.30 -12.19 17.90
N VAL A 49 -11.73 -11.73 16.72
CA VAL A 49 -11.23 -12.19 15.41
C VAL A 49 -10.35 -11.12 14.80
N SER A 50 -9.45 -11.52 13.90
CA SER A 50 -8.61 -10.58 13.13
C SER A 50 -9.49 -9.58 12.38
N ALA A 51 -9.12 -8.30 12.40
CA ALA A 51 -9.77 -7.25 11.60
C ALA A 51 -9.32 -7.25 10.12
N ASP A 52 -9.09 -8.44 9.57
CA ASP A 52 -8.64 -8.62 8.19
C ASP A 52 -9.65 -7.99 7.21
N GLY A 53 -9.17 -7.11 6.33
CA GLY A 53 -9.99 -6.33 5.41
C GLY A 53 -10.53 -5.01 5.96
N TYR A 54 -10.21 -4.64 7.20
CA TYR A 54 -10.53 -3.35 7.81
C TYR A 54 -9.28 -2.48 8.05
N GLU A 55 -8.12 -2.90 7.53
CA GLU A 55 -6.90 -2.13 7.64
C GLU A 55 -7.04 -0.75 6.97
N PRO A 56 -6.46 0.30 7.56
CA PRO A 56 -6.34 1.60 6.89
C PRO A 56 -5.61 1.46 5.55
N GLU A 57 -6.09 2.18 4.54
CA GLU A 57 -5.39 2.26 3.25
C GLU A 57 -3.98 2.84 3.39
N THR A 58 -3.05 2.34 2.59
CA THR A 58 -1.63 2.74 2.60
C THR A 58 -1.22 3.48 1.32
N LEU A 59 -1.99 4.51 0.98
CA LEU A 59 -1.86 5.26 -0.27
C LEU A 59 -0.47 5.89 -0.49
N ALA A 60 0.21 6.32 0.58
CA ALA A 60 1.55 6.89 0.47
C ALA A 60 2.56 5.79 0.13
N THR A 61 2.43 4.61 0.74
CA THR A 61 3.22 3.43 0.38
C THR A 61 2.95 2.97 -1.05
N ASP A 62 1.68 2.91 -1.47
CA ASP A 62 1.32 2.51 -2.85
C ASP A 62 1.92 3.45 -3.89
N THR A 63 1.84 4.76 -3.63
CA THR A 63 2.45 5.80 -4.47
C THR A 63 3.96 5.63 -4.56
N PHE A 64 4.62 5.40 -3.41
CA PHE A 64 6.05 5.17 -3.36
C PHE A 64 6.47 3.92 -4.16
N LEU A 65 5.76 2.80 -4.00
CA LEU A 65 6.05 1.57 -4.75
C LEU A 65 5.81 1.75 -6.26
N ALA A 66 4.79 2.53 -6.63
CA ALA A 66 4.54 2.93 -8.01
C ALA A 66 5.71 3.71 -8.62
N GLU A 67 6.30 4.64 -7.87
CA GLU A 67 7.49 5.40 -8.30
C GLU A 67 8.74 4.51 -8.40
N VAL A 68 8.98 3.64 -7.42
CA VAL A 68 10.13 2.71 -7.43
C VAL A 68 10.04 1.76 -8.63
N ARG A 69 8.86 1.22 -8.93
CA ARG A 69 8.64 0.43 -10.15
C ARG A 69 8.95 1.24 -11.41
N ALA A 70 8.53 2.50 -11.48
CA ALA A 70 8.81 3.39 -12.60
C ALA A 70 10.31 3.57 -12.83
N GLN A 71 11.05 3.84 -11.75
CA GLN A 71 12.50 3.97 -11.80
C GLN A 71 13.16 2.66 -12.24
N GLY A 72 12.69 1.51 -11.77
CA GLY A 72 13.18 0.19 -12.18
C GLY A 72 13.03 -0.07 -13.67
N VAL A 73 11.87 0.25 -14.24
CA VAL A 73 11.62 0.11 -15.69
C VAL A 73 12.46 1.09 -16.49
N GLU A 74 12.60 2.34 -16.05
CA GLU A 74 13.46 3.32 -16.72
C GLU A 74 14.94 2.89 -16.72
N MET A 75 15.43 2.35 -15.59
CA MET A 75 16.79 1.82 -15.48
C MET A 75 16.99 0.61 -16.40
N PHE A 76 16.03 -0.31 -16.44
CA PHE A 76 16.08 -1.48 -17.31
C PHE A 76 16.10 -1.09 -18.80
N ALA A 77 15.27 -0.13 -19.21
CA ALA A 77 15.26 0.36 -20.59
C ALA A 77 16.60 0.98 -21.00
N LYS A 78 17.24 1.75 -20.11
CA LYS A 78 18.57 2.34 -20.33
C LYS A 78 19.65 1.27 -20.48
N GLU A 79 19.64 0.25 -19.62
CA GLU A 79 20.62 -0.84 -19.65
C GLU A 79 20.52 -1.68 -20.93
N MET A 80 19.30 -1.92 -21.41
CA MET A 80 19.07 -2.71 -22.63
C MET A 80 19.42 -1.95 -23.92
N HIS A 81 19.95 -0.72 -23.84
CA HIS A 81 20.19 0.20 -24.96
C HIS A 81 18.98 0.32 -25.91
N ALA A 82 17.79 0.05 -25.40
CA ALA A 82 16.59 0.11 -26.19
C ALA A 82 16.25 1.58 -26.34
N ASP A 83 15.97 2.02 -27.57
CA ASP A 83 15.53 3.38 -27.92
C ASP A 83 14.07 3.59 -27.46
N ILE A 84 13.80 3.24 -26.21
CA ILE A 84 12.48 3.31 -25.58
C ILE A 84 12.38 4.70 -25.00
N SER A 85 11.38 5.46 -25.45
CA SER A 85 11.15 6.79 -24.91
C SER A 85 10.71 6.69 -23.44
N GLY A 86 10.96 7.73 -22.66
CA GLY A 86 10.47 7.78 -21.28
C GLY A 86 8.93 7.74 -21.17
N ASP A 87 8.21 8.01 -22.27
CA ASP A 87 6.76 7.86 -22.37
C ASP A 87 6.36 6.39 -22.52
N ASP A 88 7.06 5.63 -23.37
CA ASP A 88 6.83 4.18 -23.56
C ASP A 88 7.10 3.39 -22.27
N ALA A 89 8.13 3.78 -21.52
CA ALA A 89 8.43 3.19 -20.21
C ALA A 89 7.30 3.43 -19.19
N ARG A 90 6.65 4.60 -19.23
CA ARG A 90 5.51 4.93 -18.39
C ARG A 90 4.26 4.15 -18.81
N GLU A 91 4.01 4.02 -20.10
CA GLU A 91 2.90 3.21 -20.63
C GLU A 91 3.05 1.73 -20.27
N PHE A 92 4.25 1.16 -20.39
CA PHE A 92 4.54 -0.20 -19.92
C PHE A 92 4.26 -0.37 -18.42
N LEU A 93 4.58 0.64 -17.61
CA LEU A 93 4.26 0.63 -16.18
C LEU A 93 2.77 0.58 -15.90
N ASP A 94 1.99 1.37 -16.62
CA ASP A 94 0.54 1.39 -16.47
C ASP A 94 -0.09 0.06 -16.89
N ASN A 95 0.50 -0.61 -17.89
CA ASN A 95 0.12 -1.97 -18.25
C ASN A 95 0.47 -2.99 -17.15
N LEU A 96 1.63 -2.87 -16.50
CA LEU A 96 1.96 -3.72 -15.33
C LEU A 96 0.96 -3.51 -14.18
N ARG A 97 0.53 -2.28 -13.91
CA ARG A 97 -0.46 -1.99 -12.87
C ARG A 97 -1.83 -2.61 -13.17
N LYS A 98 -2.24 -2.65 -14.44
CA LYS A 98 -3.50 -3.28 -14.89
C LYS A 98 -3.44 -4.80 -14.86
N GLY A 99 -2.28 -5.40 -15.14
CA GLY A 99 -2.10 -6.86 -15.19
C GLY A 99 -1.94 -7.56 -13.83
N VAL A 100 -1.70 -6.81 -12.74
CA VAL A 100 -1.57 -7.36 -11.38
C VAL A 100 -2.93 -7.65 -10.72
N GLN A 101 -4.05 -7.28 -11.35
CA GLN A 101 -5.42 -7.54 -10.87
C GLN A 101 -6.06 -8.83 -11.42
N SER A 102 -5.29 -9.80 -11.94
CA SER A 102 -5.82 -11.08 -12.43
C SER A 102 -5.56 -12.25 -11.49
#